data_AF-A0A8T0AGS6-F1
#
_entry.id   AF-A0A8T0AGS6-F1
#
_cell.length_a   1.000
_cell.length_b   1.000
_cell.length_c   1.000
_cell.angle_alpha   90.00
_cell.angle_beta   90.00
_cell.angle_gamma   90.00
#
_symmetry.space_group_name_H-M   'P 1'
#
loop_
_entity.id
_entity.type
_entity.pdbx_description
1 polymer ?
#
loop_
_entity_poly.entity_id
_entity_poly.type
_entity_poly.pdbx_seq_one_letter_code
_entity_poly.pdbx_strand_id
1 'polypeptide(L)'
;RIRPFLSTQAAQVLVQSFVISKLDYCNSLLAGLPLNTIRPLQIIQNAAARLVFNQPKFSHTTPLLLLHWLPVAARIRFKTLMLAYKAKNGPAPSYLSDLITSHTAPRCLRSSSTAPLVPPSLRMRVRMRGKYTSRLFSVLAPRWWNELPLDVCTAESLTIFKRQLKTYLF
;
A
#
# COMPACT_ATOMS: atom_id res chain seq x y z
N ARG A 1 8.94 -25.02 -22.65
CA ARG A 1 9.18 -23.92 -21.67
C ARG A 1 9.82 -22.76 -22.43
N ILE A 2 9.23 -21.55 -22.42
CA ILE A 2 9.68 -20.41 -23.25
C ILE A 2 10.79 -19.58 -22.57
N ARG A 3 10.95 -19.71 -21.24
CA ARG A 3 11.88 -18.86 -20.45
C ARG A 3 13.32 -18.80 -20.98
N PRO A 4 13.98 -19.89 -21.42
CA PRO A 4 15.36 -19.83 -21.93
C PRO A 4 15.54 -18.93 -23.16
N PHE A 5 14.47 -18.68 -23.91
CA PHE A 5 14.48 -17.88 -25.13
C PHE A 5 14.15 -16.39 -24.89
N LEU A 6 13.92 -15.99 -23.64
CA LEU A 6 13.54 -14.62 -23.28
C LEU A 6 14.70 -13.90 -22.57
N SER A 7 14.91 -12.62 -22.91
CA SER A 7 15.75 -11.74 -22.11
C SER A 7 15.15 -11.52 -20.72
N THR A 8 15.98 -11.15 -19.74
CA THR A 8 15.51 -10.85 -18.38
C THR A 8 14.53 -9.67 -18.37
N GLN A 9 14.78 -8.66 -19.20
CA GLN A 9 13.90 -7.49 -19.36
C GLN A 9 12.54 -7.88 -19.94
N ALA A 10 12.51 -8.71 -21.00
CA ALA A 10 11.25 -9.19 -21.59
C ALA A 10 10.47 -10.04 -20.57
N ALA A 11 11.16 -10.93 -19.84
CA ALA A 11 10.53 -11.71 -18.77
C ALA A 11 9.97 -10.82 -17.66
N GLN A 12 10.67 -9.75 -17.27
CA GLN A 12 10.19 -8.78 -16.28
C GLN A 12 8.91 -8.08 -16.75
N VAL A 13 8.85 -7.63 -18.01
CA VAL A 13 7.66 -6.98 -18.58
C VAL A 13 6.47 -7.94 -18.59
N LEU A 14 6.67 -9.19 -19.01
CA LEU A 14 5.62 -10.22 -19.00
C LEU A 14 5.13 -10.52 -17.58
N VAL A 15 6.04 -10.69 -16.62
CA VAL A 15 5.65 -10.94 -15.23
C VAL A 15 4.91 -9.73 -14.63
N GLN A 16 5.33 -8.50 -14.99
CA GLN A 16 4.66 -7.29 -14.57
C GLN A 16 3.23 -7.21 -15.14
N SER A 17 3.05 -7.53 -16.42
CA SER A 17 1.75 -7.44 -17.10
C SER A 17 0.78 -8.55 -16.71
N PHE A 18 1.26 -9.78 -16.45
CA PHE A 18 0.39 -10.92 -16.15
C PHE A 18 0.25 -11.23 -14.66
N VAL A 19 1.31 -11.10 -13.87
CA VAL A 19 1.31 -11.51 -12.45
C VAL A 19 1.14 -10.29 -11.55
N ILE A 20 2.01 -9.28 -11.69
CA ILE A 20 1.98 -8.12 -10.79
C ILE A 20 0.72 -7.30 -10.98
N SER A 21 0.22 -7.13 -12.21
CA SER A 21 -1.05 -6.45 -12.48
C SER A 21 -2.23 -7.08 -11.72
N LYS A 22 -2.26 -8.41 -11.61
CA LYS A 22 -3.29 -9.16 -10.86
C LYS A 22 -3.08 -9.05 -9.35
N LEU A 23 -1.83 -9.08 -8.88
CA LEU A 23 -1.51 -8.84 -7.46
C LEU A 23 -1.83 -7.41 -7.02
N ASP A 24 -1.72 -6.43 -7.92
CA ASP A 24 -2.01 -5.03 -7.63
C ASP A 24 -3.49 -4.66 -7.84
N TYR A 25 -4.29 -5.55 -8.43
CA TYR A 25 -5.73 -5.36 -8.62
C TYR A 25 -6.47 -5.43 -7.28
N CYS A 26 -7.12 -4.33 -6.90
CA CYS A 26 -7.93 -4.22 -5.69
C CYS A 26 -7.23 -4.65 -4.38
N ASN A 27 -5.90 -4.64 -4.34
CA ASN A 27 -5.14 -5.12 -3.18
C ASN A 27 -5.33 -4.28 -1.91
N SER A 28 -5.84 -3.05 -2.02
CA SER A 28 -6.25 -2.24 -0.86
C SER A 28 -7.36 -2.89 -0.03
N LEU A 29 -8.18 -3.77 -0.64
CA LEU A 29 -9.21 -4.53 0.10
C LEU A 29 -8.61 -5.58 1.04
N LEU A 30 -7.34 -5.96 0.84
CA LEU A 30 -6.62 -6.89 1.69
C LEU A 30 -6.02 -6.20 2.93
N ALA A 31 -6.23 -4.89 3.09
CA ALA A 31 -5.74 -4.13 4.23
C ALA A 31 -6.28 -4.69 5.56
N GLY A 32 -5.39 -4.87 6.54
CA GLY A 32 -5.74 -5.38 7.87
C GLY A 32 -6.01 -6.89 7.95
N LEU A 33 -5.86 -7.64 6.85
CA LEU A 33 -5.88 -9.10 6.89
C LEU A 33 -4.65 -9.65 7.63
N PRO A 34 -4.76 -10.83 8.28
CA PRO A 34 -3.62 -11.46 8.93
C PRO A 34 -2.57 -11.88 7.88
N LEU A 35 -1.30 -11.85 8.28
CA LEU A 35 -0.17 -12.19 7.40
C LEU A 35 -0.29 -13.59 6.80
N ASN A 36 -0.89 -14.53 7.51
CA ASN A 36 -1.11 -15.90 7.02
C ASN A 36 -1.95 -15.94 5.74
N THR A 37 -2.93 -15.02 5.59
CA THR A 37 -3.76 -14.89 4.38
C THR A 37 -3.03 -14.19 3.25
N ILE A 38 -2.08 -13.29 3.57
CA ILE A 38 -1.28 -12.55 2.59
C ILE A 38 -0.08 -13.38 2.11
N ARG A 39 0.41 -14.31 2.92
CA ARG A 39 1.58 -15.16 2.65
C ARG A 39 1.54 -15.88 1.29
N PRO A 40 0.42 -16.48 0.84
CA PRO A 40 0.35 -17.09 -0.49
C PRO A 40 0.67 -16.10 -1.62
N LEU A 41 0.20 -14.85 -1.51
CA LEU A 41 0.49 -13.81 -2.50
C LEU A 41 1.98 -13.45 -2.53
N GLN A 42 2.63 -13.41 -1.36
CA GLN A 42 4.08 -13.23 -1.29
C GLN A 42 4.83 -14.39 -1.96
N ILE A 43 4.38 -15.62 -1.75
CA ILE A 43 4.97 -16.80 -2.41
C ILE A 43 4.86 -16.69 -3.93
N ILE A 44 3.70 -16.25 -4.45
CA ILE A 44 3.51 -16.00 -5.89
C ILE A 44 4.47 -14.92 -6.39
N GLN A 45 4.60 -13.81 -5.66
CA GLN A 45 5.53 -12.74 -6.02
C GLN A 45 6.99 -13.22 -6.03
N ASN A 46 7.39 -14.02 -5.04
CA ASN A 46 8.73 -14.60 -4.96
C ASN A 46 8.99 -15.56 -6.14
N ALA A 47 8.01 -16.40 -6.48
CA ALA A 47 8.10 -17.30 -7.63
C ALA A 47 8.19 -16.52 -8.95
N ALA A 48 7.44 -15.43 -9.10
CA ALA A 48 7.53 -14.51 -10.22
C ALA A 48 8.93 -13.89 -10.34
N ALA A 49 9.52 -13.42 -9.24
CA ALA A 49 10.89 -12.89 -9.25
C ALA A 49 11.91 -13.97 -9.66
N ARG A 50 11.77 -15.20 -9.15
CA ARG A 50 12.61 -16.33 -9.58
C ARG A 50 12.46 -16.65 -11.07
N LEU A 51 11.24 -16.56 -11.60
CA LEU A 51 10.98 -16.73 -13.02
C LEU A 51 11.73 -15.68 -13.85
N VAL A 52 11.76 -14.41 -13.41
CA VAL A 52 12.48 -13.33 -14.11
C VAL A 52 13.99 -13.61 -14.17
N PHE A 53 14.61 -14.19 -13.13
CA PHE A 53 16.05 -14.52 -13.14
C PHE A 53 16.36 -15.98 -13.52
N ASN A 54 15.36 -16.74 -13.98
CA ASN A 54 15.49 -18.17 -14.32
C ASN A 54 16.11 -19.01 -13.17
N GLN A 55 15.71 -18.72 -11.94
CA GLN A 55 16.23 -19.38 -10.74
C GLN A 55 15.39 -20.63 -10.37
N PRO A 56 15.98 -21.63 -9.70
CA PRO A 56 15.26 -22.82 -9.28
C PRO A 56 14.20 -22.49 -8.21
N LYS A 57 13.20 -23.38 -8.05
CA LYS A 57 12.04 -23.19 -7.15
C LYS A 57 12.44 -22.84 -5.72
N PHE A 58 13.50 -23.46 -5.21
CA PHE A 58 13.95 -23.34 -3.82
C PHE A 58 15.09 -22.32 -3.65
N SER A 59 15.38 -21.50 -4.65
CA SER A 59 16.40 -20.46 -4.54
C SER A 59 16.02 -19.39 -3.51
N HIS A 60 17.01 -18.66 -3.01
CA HIS A 60 16.80 -17.50 -2.13
C HIS A 60 15.91 -16.43 -2.79
N THR A 61 15.31 -15.58 -1.95
CA THR A 61 14.39 -14.49 -2.33
C THR A 61 15.12 -13.19 -2.72
N THR A 62 16.45 -13.21 -2.78
CA THR A 62 17.30 -12.13 -3.29
C THR A 62 16.85 -11.52 -4.63
N PRO A 63 16.24 -12.28 -5.58
CA PRO A 63 15.63 -11.71 -6.78
C PRO A 63 14.67 -10.53 -6.57
N LEU A 64 13.95 -10.47 -5.45
CA LEU A 64 13.00 -9.38 -5.18
C LEU A 64 13.69 -8.05 -4.95
N LEU A 65 14.81 -8.09 -4.23
CA LEU A 65 15.60 -6.91 -3.87
C LEU A 65 16.19 -6.26 -5.13
N LEU A 66 16.72 -7.08 -6.03
CA LEU A 66 17.32 -6.65 -7.29
C LEU A 66 16.30 -5.99 -8.24
N LEU A 67 15.03 -6.40 -8.18
CA LEU A 67 13.96 -5.83 -9.00
C LEU A 67 13.34 -4.56 -8.41
N HIS A 68 13.76 -4.15 -7.20
CA HIS A 68 13.13 -3.08 -6.43
C HIS A 68 11.61 -3.26 -6.29
N TRP A 69 11.17 -4.51 -6.11
CA TRP A 69 9.77 -4.86 -5.92
C TRP A 69 9.42 -4.81 -4.43
N LEU A 70 8.46 -3.96 -4.07
CA LEU A 70 7.89 -3.93 -2.72
C LEU A 70 7.27 -5.30 -2.37
N PRO A 71 7.45 -5.82 -1.15
CA PRO A 71 6.71 -6.97 -0.64
C PRO A 71 5.19 -6.74 -0.70
N VAL A 72 4.39 -7.80 -0.79
CA VAL A 72 2.92 -7.70 -0.96
C VAL A 72 2.28 -6.90 0.18
N ALA A 73 2.70 -7.11 1.43
CA ALA A 73 2.18 -6.35 2.56
C ALA A 73 2.45 -4.84 2.44
N ALA A 74 3.65 -4.46 1.97
CA ALA A 74 4.00 -3.08 1.70
C ALA A 74 3.21 -2.50 0.52
N ARG A 75 2.93 -3.29 -0.53
CA ARG A 75 2.07 -2.87 -1.66
C ARG A 75 0.63 -2.58 -1.24
N ILE A 76 0.07 -3.40 -0.35
CA ILE A 76 -1.28 -3.17 0.22
C ILE A 76 -1.31 -1.84 0.98
N ARG A 77 -0.30 -1.60 1.84
CA ARG A 77 -0.15 -0.31 2.55
C ARG A 77 0.00 0.85 1.58
N PHE A 78 0.87 0.72 0.59
CA PHE A 78 1.12 1.72 -0.43
C PHE A 78 -0.17 2.13 -1.15
N LYS A 79 -0.97 1.15 -1.62
CA LYS A 79 -2.23 1.41 -2.32
C LYS A 79 -3.29 2.04 -1.42
N THR A 80 -3.36 1.61 -0.16
CA THR A 80 -4.27 2.20 0.83
C THR A 80 -3.93 3.66 1.11
N LEU A 81 -2.64 3.97 1.28
CA LEU A 81 -2.16 5.34 1.51
C LEU A 81 -2.31 6.23 0.26
N MET A 82 -2.14 5.67 -0.94
CA MET A 82 -2.45 6.38 -2.19
C MET A 82 -3.94 6.75 -2.30
N LEU A 83 -4.84 5.87 -1.86
CA LEU A 83 -6.27 6.19 -1.77
C LEU A 83 -6.54 7.28 -0.72
N ALA A 84 -5.86 7.22 0.43
CA ALA A 84 -5.97 8.23 1.48
C ALA A 84 -5.50 9.60 1.02
N TYR A 85 -4.36 9.68 0.32
CA TYR A 85 -3.86 10.92 -0.27
C TYR A 85 -4.89 11.52 -1.24
N LYS A 86 -5.45 10.69 -2.13
CA LYS A 86 -6.47 11.14 -3.09
C LYS A 86 -7.73 11.62 -2.39
N ALA A 87 -8.18 10.93 -1.34
CA ALA A 87 -9.35 11.33 -0.56
C ALA A 87 -9.14 12.62 0.24
N LYS A 88 -7.90 12.92 0.64
CA LYS A 88 -7.53 14.15 1.36
C LYS A 88 -7.28 15.35 0.45
N ASN A 89 -6.53 15.16 -0.64
CA ASN A 89 -5.94 16.25 -1.45
C ASN A 89 -6.46 16.30 -2.91
N GLY A 90 -7.23 15.30 -3.37
CA GLY A 90 -7.60 15.18 -4.78
C GLY A 90 -9.09 14.89 -5.00
N PRO A 91 -9.51 14.70 -6.26
CA PRO A 91 -10.88 14.32 -6.60
C PRO A 91 -11.05 12.82 -6.31
N ALA A 92 -11.34 12.47 -5.06
CA ALA A 92 -11.87 11.16 -4.72
C ALA A 92 -13.41 11.19 -4.78
N PRO A 93 -14.06 10.04 -5.04
CA PRO A 93 -15.50 9.92 -4.84
C PRO A 93 -15.90 10.32 -3.41
N SER A 94 -17.06 10.95 -3.26
CA SER A 94 -17.57 11.43 -1.96
C SER A 94 -17.56 10.34 -0.88
N TYR A 95 -17.97 9.12 -1.25
CA TYR A 95 -17.98 7.99 -0.33
C TYR A 95 -16.60 7.62 0.24
N LEU A 96 -15.48 7.99 -0.40
CA LEU A 96 -14.13 7.81 0.15
C LEU A 96 -13.66 9.02 0.94
N SER A 97 -13.95 10.24 0.49
CA SER A 97 -13.60 11.45 1.23
C SER A 97 -14.33 11.51 2.56
N ASP A 98 -15.60 11.12 2.61
CA ASP A 98 -16.42 11.15 3.83
C ASP A 98 -15.92 10.16 4.90
N LEU A 99 -15.17 9.13 4.49
CA LEU A 99 -14.54 8.16 5.38
C LEU A 99 -13.25 8.67 6.04
N ILE A 100 -12.68 9.77 5.54
CA ILE A 100 -11.44 10.37 6.05
C ILE A 100 -11.74 11.75 6.62
N THR A 101 -11.45 11.93 7.90
CA THR A 101 -11.61 13.23 8.55
C THR A 101 -10.23 13.87 8.75
N SER A 102 -10.01 15.00 8.10
CA SER A 102 -8.81 15.82 8.34
C SER A 102 -8.91 16.48 9.71
N HIS A 103 -7.80 16.52 10.44
CA HIS A 103 -7.77 17.24 11.71
C HIS A 103 -7.69 18.74 11.44
N THR A 104 -8.77 19.47 11.71
CA THR A 104 -8.76 20.94 11.76
C THR A 104 -8.67 21.37 13.22
N ALA A 105 -7.48 21.79 13.65
CA ALA A 105 -7.30 22.35 14.98
C ALA A 105 -7.93 23.77 15.04
N PRO A 106 -8.69 24.11 16.09
CA PRO A 106 -9.30 25.44 16.23
C PRO A 106 -8.27 26.55 16.51
N ARG A 107 -7.03 26.18 16.84
CA ARG A 107 -5.89 27.08 17.07
C ARG A 107 -4.63 26.43 16.51
N CYS A 108 -3.64 27.22 16.06
CA CYS A 108 -2.37 26.71 15.57
C CYS A 108 -1.59 25.99 16.68
N LEU A 109 -1.54 24.66 16.61
CA LEU A 109 -0.77 23.82 17.53
C LEU A 109 0.50 23.32 16.82
N ARG A 110 1.50 22.88 17.59
CA ARG A 110 2.70 22.24 17.02
C ARG A 110 2.38 20.96 16.22
N SER A 111 1.24 20.32 16.48
CA SER A 111 0.70 19.18 15.72
C SER A 111 -0.08 19.58 14.46
N SER A 112 -0.32 20.87 14.23
CA SER A 112 -0.99 21.35 13.01
C SER A 112 -0.09 21.26 11.78
N SER A 113 1.24 21.29 11.96
CA SER A 113 2.21 21.14 10.86
C SER A 113 2.19 19.74 10.23
N THR A 114 1.74 18.71 10.95
CA THR A 114 1.75 17.31 10.48
C THR A 114 0.50 16.87 9.71
N ALA A 115 -0.46 17.78 9.51
CA ALA A 115 -1.72 17.55 8.81
C ALA A 115 -2.34 16.13 9.06
N PRO A 116 -2.53 15.74 10.33
CA PRO A 116 -2.89 14.38 10.71
C PRO A 116 -4.33 14.05 10.30
N LEU A 117 -4.57 12.76 10.07
CA LEU A 117 -5.91 12.24 9.86
C LEU A 117 -6.49 11.77 11.20
N VAL A 118 -7.74 12.12 11.47
CA VAL A 118 -8.40 11.75 12.72
C VAL A 118 -8.97 10.35 12.58
N PRO A 119 -8.56 9.38 13.42
CA PRO A 119 -9.21 8.07 13.47
C PRO A 119 -10.66 8.23 13.95
N PRO A 120 -11.59 7.36 13.51
CA PRO A 120 -12.98 7.42 13.92
C PRO A 120 -13.12 7.43 15.45
N SER A 121 -14.07 8.22 15.96
CA SER A 121 -14.31 8.34 17.40
C SER A 121 -14.56 6.98 18.04
N LEU A 122 -14.22 6.83 19.32
CA LEU A 122 -14.48 5.59 20.07
C LEU A 122 -15.96 5.20 20.02
N ARG A 123 -16.88 6.18 20.05
CA ARG A 123 -18.32 5.96 19.92
C ARG A 123 -18.71 5.38 18.55
N MET A 124 -18.09 5.86 17.47
CA MET A 124 -18.29 5.33 16.12
C MET A 124 -17.70 3.92 15.99
N ARG A 125 -16.52 3.66 16.59
CA ARG A 125 -15.93 2.31 16.66
C ARG A 125 -16.77 1.31 17.45
N VAL A 126 -17.41 1.75 18.54
CA VAL A 126 -18.33 0.92 19.34
C VAL A 126 -19.63 0.62 18.58
N ARG A 127 -20.17 1.58 17.82
CA ARG A 127 -21.33 1.36 16.93
C ARG A 127 -21.03 0.41 15.78
N MET A 128 -19.81 0.42 15.25
CA MET A 128 -19.36 -0.47 14.19
C MET A 128 -19.16 -1.93 14.66
N ARG A 129 -19.72 -2.34 15.81
CA ARG A 129 -19.55 -3.63 16.51
C ARG A 129 -19.34 -4.82 15.55
N GLY A 130 -18.10 -5.25 15.40
CA GLY A 130 -17.73 -6.38 14.54
C GLY A 130 -16.25 -6.74 14.66
N LYS A 131 -15.92 -8.02 14.45
CA LYS A 131 -14.55 -8.57 14.55
C LYS A 131 -13.55 -7.95 13.55
N TYR A 132 -14.04 -7.14 12.60
CA TYR A 132 -13.31 -6.60 11.46
C TYR A 132 -13.21 -5.07 11.43
N THR A 133 -13.70 -4.37 12.45
CA THR A 133 -13.68 -2.89 12.51
C THR A 133 -12.30 -2.28 12.41
N SER A 134 -11.30 -2.96 12.97
CA SER A 134 -9.90 -2.58 12.90
C SER A 134 -9.32 -2.63 11.48
N ARG A 135 -10.03 -3.26 10.53
CA ARG A 135 -9.62 -3.42 9.13
C ARG A 135 -10.27 -2.41 8.19
N LEU A 136 -11.23 -1.63 8.68
CA LEU A 136 -11.94 -0.66 7.86
C LEU A 136 -10.97 0.40 7.34
N PHE A 137 -11.20 0.86 6.11
CA PHE A 137 -10.42 1.92 5.48
C PHE A 137 -10.39 3.18 6.35
N SER A 138 -11.54 3.59 6.90
CA SER A 138 -11.66 4.74 7.79
C SER A 138 -10.83 4.61 9.08
N VAL A 139 -10.42 3.40 9.48
CA VAL A 139 -9.57 3.17 10.66
C VAL A 139 -8.11 3.01 10.27
N LEU A 140 -7.83 2.19 9.25
CA LEU A 140 -6.47 1.87 8.83
C LEU A 140 -5.78 3.01 8.11
N ALA A 141 -6.49 3.72 7.23
CA ALA A 141 -5.88 4.81 6.46
C ALA A 141 -5.37 5.93 7.37
N PRO A 142 -6.16 6.47 8.34
CA PRO A 142 -5.63 7.45 9.28
C PRO A 142 -4.48 6.92 10.14
N ARG A 143 -4.56 5.66 10.57
CA ARG A 143 -3.50 5.04 11.37
C ARG A 143 -2.17 5.00 10.60
N TRP A 144 -2.17 4.43 9.41
CA TRP A 144 -0.95 4.34 8.60
C TRP A 144 -0.48 5.70 8.12
N TRP A 145 -1.39 6.63 7.85
CA TRP A 145 -1.04 7.99 7.47
C TRP A 145 -0.26 8.69 8.59
N ASN A 146 -0.72 8.57 9.83
CA ASN A 146 -0.07 9.21 10.98
C ASN A 146 1.26 8.54 11.38
N GLU A 147 1.55 7.34 10.87
CA GLU A 147 2.86 6.68 11.01
C GLU A 147 3.90 7.21 9.98
N LEU A 148 3.47 7.97 8.97
CA LEU A 148 4.36 8.50 7.92
C LEU A 148 5.17 9.71 8.40
N PRO A 149 6.39 9.90 7.88
CA PRO A 149 7.18 11.09 8.13
C PRO A 149 6.54 12.33 7.49
N LEU A 150 6.81 13.50 8.08
CA LEU A 150 6.22 14.77 7.67
C LEU A 150 6.44 15.05 6.17
N ASP A 151 7.65 14.82 5.68
CA ASP A 151 8.06 15.09 4.30
C ASP A 151 7.23 14.32 3.26
N VAL A 152 6.70 13.15 3.63
CA VAL A 152 5.81 12.36 2.78
C VAL A 152 4.38 12.92 2.87
N CYS A 153 3.93 13.28 4.07
CA CYS A 153 2.57 13.80 4.29
C CYS A 153 2.31 15.18 3.66
N THR A 154 3.34 16.00 3.51
CA THR A 154 3.28 17.35 2.92
C THR A 154 3.57 17.39 1.42
N ALA A 155 3.70 16.22 0.77
CA ALA A 155 3.96 16.14 -0.65
C ALA A 155 2.91 16.90 -1.49
N GLU A 156 3.39 17.86 -2.28
CA GLU A 156 2.57 18.80 -3.06
C GLU A 156 1.77 18.14 -4.19
N SER A 157 2.23 16.98 -4.66
CA SER A 157 1.58 16.24 -5.73
C SER A 157 1.56 14.74 -5.50
N LEU A 158 0.61 14.07 -6.15
CA LEU A 158 0.49 12.61 -6.13
C LEU A 158 1.78 11.91 -6.60
N THR A 159 2.50 12.48 -7.57
CA THR A 159 3.72 11.90 -8.12
C THR A 159 4.87 11.95 -7.12
N ILE A 160 5.04 13.07 -6.43
CA ILE A 160 6.03 13.24 -5.36
C ILE A 160 5.71 12.29 -4.20
N PHE A 161 4.44 12.28 -3.76
CA PHE A 161 3.95 11.39 -2.71
C PHE A 161 4.24 9.92 -3.05
N LYS A 162 3.88 9.49 -4.27
CA LYS A 162 4.09 8.12 -4.75
C LYS A 162 5.57 7.71 -4.70
N ARG A 163 6.48 8.62 -5.07
CA ARG A 163 7.92 8.37 -5.05
C ARG A 163 8.44 8.23 -3.62
N GLN A 164 8.17 9.22 -2.77
CA GLN A 164 8.66 9.22 -1.39
C GLN A 164 8.07 8.06 -0.57
N LEU A 165 6.78 7.76 -0.77
CA LEU A 165 6.12 6.64 -0.12
C LEU A 165 6.72 5.30 -0.53
N LYS A 166 7.09 5.13 -1.81
CA LYS A 166 7.76 3.92 -2.27
C LYS A 166 9.11 3.76 -1.56
N THR A 167 9.88 4.84 -1.43
CA THR A 167 11.17 4.84 -0.73
C THR A 167 11.02 4.52 0.76
N TYR A 168 10.00 5.06 1.43
CA TYR A 168 9.73 4.80 2.84
C TYR A 168 9.31 3.34 3.12
N LEU A 169 8.59 2.71 2.19
CA LEU A 169 8.08 1.35 2.35
C LEU A 169 9.01 0.24 1.84
N PHE A 170 10.12 0.60 1.19
CA PHE A 170 11.11 -0.34 0.66
C PHE A 170 12.20 -0.62 1.68
#